data_AF-A0A0D0E397-F1
#
_entry.id   AF-A0A0D0E397-F1
#
_cell.length_a   1.000
_cell.length_b   1.000
_cell.length_c   1.000
_cell.angle_alpha   90.00
_cell.angle_beta   90.00
_cell.angle_gamma   90.00
#
_symmetry.space_group_name_H-M   'P 1'
#
loop_
_entity.id
_entity.type
_entity.pdbx_description
1 polymer ?
#
loop_
_entity_poly.entity_id
_entity_poly.type
_entity_poly.pdbx_seq_one_letter_code
_entity_poly.pdbx_strand_id
1 'polypeptide(L)' 'SRNKQLPITIQLAIFLNHAGHYGNACCPEDVSQWAGVSIGTVINCMHYIMVAILEQHNKFIYIPPPCSKDM' A
#
# COMPACT_ATOMS: atom_id res chain seq x y z
N SER A 1 2.41 -20.11 6.75
CA SER A 1 2.43 -19.92 8.22
C SER A 1 1.09 -19.37 8.69
N ARG A 2 0.55 -19.81 9.84
CA ARG A 2 -0.69 -19.28 10.46
C ARG A 2 -0.38 -18.20 11.52
N ASN A 3 0.55 -17.30 11.22
CA ASN A 3 0.81 -16.16 12.10
C ASN A 3 -0.39 -15.21 12.04
N LYS A 4 -0.82 -14.68 13.19
CA LYS A 4 -1.91 -13.70 13.24
C LYS A 4 -1.49 -12.48 12.42
N GLN A 5 -2.18 -12.22 11.31
CA GLN A 5 -2.02 -10.97 10.56
C GLN A 5 -2.52 -9.81 11.41
N LEU A 6 -1.88 -8.65 11.23
CA LEU A 6 -2.40 -7.41 11.80
C LEU A 6 -3.77 -7.09 11.20
N PRO A 7 -4.66 -6.42 11.95
CA PRO A 7 -5.89 -5.86 11.40
C PRO A 7 -5.63 -5.05 10.13
N ILE A 8 -6.50 -5.17 9.11
CA ILE A 8 -6.36 -4.48 7.82
C ILE A 8 -6.24 -2.96 7.97
N THR A 9 -6.95 -2.38 8.95
CA THR A 9 -6.86 -0.95 9.26
C THR A 9 -5.46 -0.53 9.71
N ILE A 10 -4.77 -1.37 10.48
CA ILE A 10 -3.38 -1.13 10.91
C ILE A 10 -2.43 -1.28 9.71
N GLN A 11 -2.61 -2.32 8.89
CA GLN A 11 -1.80 -2.50 7.68
C GLN A 11 -1.94 -1.30 6.73
N LEU A 12 -3.16 -0.79 6.56
CA LEU A 12 -3.44 0.38 5.72
C LEU A 12 -2.81 1.66 6.29
N ALA A 13 -2.88 1.88 7.60
CA ALA A 13 -2.24 3.04 8.23
C ALA A 13 -0.71 3.04 8.04
N ILE A 14 -0.07 1.87 8.20
CA ILE A 14 1.36 1.69 7.94
C ILE A 14 1.68 2.00 6.46
N PHE A 15 0.88 1.47 5.54
CA PHE A 15 1.04 1.72 4.10
C PHE A 15 0.93 3.20 3.76
N LEU A 16 -0.09 3.89 4.27
CA LEU A 16 -0.32 5.32 4.01
C LEU A 16 0.76 6.19 4.64
N ASN A 17 1.24 5.85 5.83
CA ASN A 17 2.34 6.57 6.48
C ASN A 17 3.64 6.46 5.65
N HIS A 18 3.94 5.27 5.14
CA HIS A 18 5.08 5.05 4.24
C HIS A 18 4.90 5.81 2.92
N ALA A 19 3.73 5.69 2.26
CA ALA A 19 3.48 6.29 0.95
C ALA A 19 3.37 7.82 0.98
N GLY A 20 2.81 8.39 2.05
CA GLY A 20 2.46 9.81 2.16
C GLY A 20 3.59 10.70 2.63
N HIS A 21 4.52 10.21 3.47
CA HIS A 21 5.39 11.12 4.21
C HIS A 21 6.62 11.62 3.41
N TYR A 22 7.02 10.96 2.31
CA TYR A 22 8.24 11.35 1.56
C TYR A 22 8.21 11.24 0.04
N GLY A 23 7.19 10.66 -0.59
CA GLY A 23 7.30 10.28 -2.00
C GLY A 23 8.47 9.29 -2.21
N ASN A 24 8.18 7.99 -2.20
CA ASN A 24 9.15 6.93 -2.52
C ASN A 24 10.43 6.79 -1.62
N ALA A 25 10.66 7.64 -0.61
CA ALA A 25 11.92 7.65 0.16
C ALA A 25 11.83 7.40 1.68
N CYS A 26 10.66 7.05 2.24
CA CYS A 26 10.58 6.68 3.65
C CYS A 26 11.18 5.28 3.85
N CYS A 27 12.27 5.18 4.62
CA CYS A 27 12.93 3.91 4.85
C CYS A 27 12.01 2.99 5.70
N PRO A 28 11.89 1.68 5.39
CA PRO A 28 11.13 0.73 6.19
C PRO A 28 11.51 0.72 7.68
N GLU A 29 12.76 1.05 7.99
CA GLU A 29 13.30 1.22 9.32
C GLU A 29 12.56 2.31 10.12
N ASP A 30 12.37 3.49 9.52
CA ASP A 30 11.70 4.62 10.18
C ASP A 30 10.22 4.30 10.43
N VAL A 31 9.56 3.67 9.46
CA VAL A 31 8.17 3.22 9.58
C VAL A 31 8.06 2.13 10.67
N SER A 32 9.06 1.25 10.77
CA SER A 32 9.07 0.20 11.80
C SER A 32 9.18 0.78 13.21
N GLN A 33 9.99 1.83 13.39
CA GLN A 33 10.11 2.56 14.65
C GLN A 33 8.81 3.30 15.00
N TRP A 34 8.20 3.97 14.02
CA TRP A 34 6.93 4.67 14.20
C TRP A 34 5.79 3.71 14.58
N ALA A 35 5.68 2.57 13.90
CA ALA A 35 4.61 1.60 14.10
C ALA A 35 4.85 0.64 15.28
N GLY A 36 6.07 0.58 15.82
CA GLY A 36 6.44 -0.38 16.88
C GLY A 36 6.37 -1.83 16.40
N VAL A 37 6.70 -2.10 15.14
CA VAL A 37 6.68 -3.44 14.54
C VAL A 37 8.03 -3.78 13.90
N SER A 38 8.23 -5.03 13.50
CA SER A 38 9.45 -5.40 12.77
C SER A 38 9.46 -4.84 11.34
N ILE A 39 10.64 -4.61 10.78
CA ILE A 39 10.79 -4.20 9.36
C ILE A 39 10.10 -5.20 8.42
N GLY A 40 10.21 -6.51 8.69
CA GLY A 40 9.51 -7.54 7.92
C GLY A 40 7.98 -7.43 8.00
N THR A 41 7.45 -6.95 9.12
CA THR A 41 6.02 -6.64 9.26
C THR A 41 5.63 -5.45 8.40
N VAL A 42 6.45 -4.39 8.35
CA VAL A 42 6.21 -3.24 7.46
C VAL A 42 6.16 -3.70 6.01
N ILE A 43 7.17 -4.44 5.55
CA ILE A 43 7.24 -4.97 4.17
C ILE A 43 6.01 -5.83 3.84
N ASN A 44 5.60 -6.71 4.76
CA ASN A 44 4.41 -7.54 4.54
C ASN A 44 3.12 -6.70 4.44
N CYS A 45 2.96 -5.66 5.28
CA CYS A 45 1.83 -4.74 5.17
C CYS A 45 1.81 -4.04 3.80
N MET A 46 2.98 -3.62 3.29
CA MET A 46 3.08 -3.03 1.94
C MET A 46 2.59 -3.98 0.86
N HIS A 47 3.06 -5.24 0.87
CA HIS A 47 2.63 -6.25 -0.10
C HIS A 47 1.14 -6.53 -0.03
N TYR A 48 0.58 -6.73 1.17
CA TYR A 48 -0.84 -7.06 1.32
C TYR A 48 -1.74 -5.92 0.86
N ILE A 49 -1.42 -4.67 1.21
CA ILE A 49 -2.21 -3.51 0.78
C ILE A 49 -2.08 -3.29 -0.73
N MET A 50 -0.88 -3.43 -1.30
CA MET A 50 -0.69 -3.28 -2.74
C MET A 50 -1.47 -4.34 -3.53
N VAL A 51 -1.45 -5.59 -3.10
CA VAL A 51 -2.26 -6.68 -3.70
C VAL A 51 -3.75 -6.35 -3.61
N ALA A 52 -4.23 -5.92 -2.44
CA ALA A 52 -5.64 -5.57 -2.26
C ALA A 52 -6.07 -4.38 -3.15
N ILE A 53 -5.21 -3.37 -3.31
CA ILE A 53 -5.47 -2.24 -4.22
C ILE A 53 -5.53 -2.73 -5.67
N LEU A 54 -4.58 -3.56 -6.11
CA LEU A 54 -4.55 -4.10 -7.47
C LEU A 54 -5.78 -4.97 -7.79
N GLU A 55 -6.26 -5.77 -6.84
CA GLU A 55 -7.48 -6.55 -7.00
C GLU A 55 -8.72 -5.67 -7.20
N GLN A 56 -8.74 -4.48 -6.59
CA GLN A 56 -9.84 -3.53 -6.70
C GLN A 56 -9.67 -2.54 -7.87
N HIS A 57 -8.47 -2.45 -8.47
CA HIS A 57 -8.12 -1.45 -9.48
C HIS A 57 -9.15 -1.42 -10.62
N ASN A 58 -9.41 -2.55 -11.27
CA ASN A 58 -10.32 -2.58 -12.43
C ASN A 58 -11.79 -2.30 -12.07
N LYS A 59 -12.16 -2.43 -10.80
CA LYS A 59 -13.52 -2.16 -10.31
C LYS A 59 -13.76 -0.67 -10.06
N PHE A 60 -12.74 0.06 -9.60
CA PHE A 60 -12.89 1.45 -9.15
C PHE A 60 -12.09 2.46 -9.98
N ILE A 61 -11.06 2.01 -10.70
CA ILE A 61 -10.22 2.84 -11.56
C ILE A 61 -10.56 2.49 -13.00
N TYR A 62 -11.42 3.31 -13.60
CA TYR A 62 -11.71 3.28 -15.03
C TYR A 62 -10.90 4.37 -15.72
N ILE A 63 -9.97 3.96 -16.60
CA ILE A 63 -9.27 4.90 -17.48
C ILE A 63 -10.08 4.95 -18.78
N PRO A 64 -10.75 6.08 -19.10
CA PRO A 64 -11.47 6.19 -20.35
C PRO A 64 -10.49 6.04 -21.53
N PRO A 65 -10.92 5.43 -22.63
CA PRO A 65 -10.09 5.34 -23.82
C PRO A 65 -9.71 6.77 -24.28
N PRO A 66 -8.49 6.97 -24.83
CA PRO A 66 -8.14 8.25 -25.40
C PRO A 66 -9.20 8.64 -26.43
N CYS A 67 -9.78 9.82 -26.27
CA CYS A 67 -10.74 10.37 -27.21
C CYS A 67 -10.08 10.35 -28.60
N SER A 68 -10.58 9.52 -29.52
CA SER A 68 -10.19 9.63 -30.91
C SER A 68 -10.64 11.01 -31.37
N LYS A 69 -9.69 11.93 -31.49
CA LYS A 69 -9.90 13.09 -32.33
C LYS A 69 -9.80 12.55 -33.75
N ASP A 70 -10.92 12.06 -34.26
CA ASP A 70 -11.11 11.85 -35.68
C ASP A 70 -11.09 13.24 -36.32
N MET A 71 -9.98 13.56 -36.97
CA MET A 71 -9.83 14.65 -37.94
C MET A 71 -9.26 14.07 -39.22
#